data_AF-A0A2M8PMC9-F1
#
_entry.id   AF-A0A2M8PMC9-F1
#
_cell.length_a   1.000
_cell.length_b   1.000
_cell.length_c   1.000
_cell.angle_alpha   90.00
_cell.angle_beta   90.00
_cell.angle_gamma   90.00
#
_symmetry.space_group_name_H-M   'P 1'
#
loop_
_entity.id
_entity.type
_entity.pdbx_description
1 polymer ?
#
loop_
_entity_poly.entity_id
_entity_poly.type
_entity_poly.pdbx_seq_one_letter_code
_entity_poly.pdbx_strand_id
1 'polypeptide(L)'
;LAAFWRTVETEQLGDHLIRFRLTQPLASFLDALRIGILPAHALEGTPAAQLANHPFNLSPIGTGPYQLEALRANTNATIETVELRVSPNYRQRPEGQQGFAIDRIHFQIYESFDVALQAFQSGGVDGLA
;
A
#
# COMPACT_ATOMS: atom_id res chain seq x y z
N LEU A 1 4.57 14.59 -8.80
CA LEU A 1 4.01 14.63 -7.43
C LEU A 1 4.89 15.36 -6.42
N ALA A 2 6.18 15.03 -6.29
CA ALA A 2 7.07 15.67 -5.30
C ALA A 2 7.14 17.21 -5.40
N ALA A 3 7.11 17.77 -6.61
CA ALA A 3 7.13 19.23 -6.81
C ALA A 3 5.92 19.93 -6.18
N PHE A 4 4.72 19.32 -6.23
CA PHE A 4 3.50 19.87 -5.63
C PHE A 4 3.58 19.90 -4.10
N TRP A 5 3.99 18.79 -3.48
CA TRP A 5 4.08 18.72 -2.01
C TRP A 5 5.13 19.68 -1.42
N ARG A 6 6.16 20.07 -2.21
CA ARG A 6 7.12 21.09 -1.80
C ARG A 6 6.52 22.51 -1.71
N THR A 7 5.35 22.76 -2.32
CA THR A 7 4.66 24.05 -2.23
C THR A 7 3.62 24.08 -1.11
N VAL A 8 3.43 22.99 -0.37
CA VAL A 8 2.45 22.89 0.71
C VAL A 8 3.20 22.87 2.03
N GLU A 9 3.03 23.92 2.84
CA GLU A 9 3.57 23.92 4.19
C GLU A 9 2.72 23.00 5.07
N THR A 10 3.38 22.14 5.83
CA THR A 10 2.72 21.16 6.72
C THR A 10 3.21 21.38 8.15
N GLU A 11 2.28 21.57 9.08
CA GLU A 11 2.55 21.85 10.48
C GLU A 11 1.77 20.85 11.36
N GLN A 12 2.45 20.14 12.25
CA GLN A 12 1.80 19.32 13.27
C GLN A 12 1.41 20.22 14.44
N LEU A 13 0.11 20.37 14.69
CA LEU A 13 -0.43 21.17 15.80
C LEU A 13 -0.76 20.33 17.04
N GLY A 14 -0.69 19.00 16.92
CA GLY A 14 -0.87 18.02 17.99
C GLY A 14 -0.84 16.60 17.45
N ASP A 15 -1.09 15.62 18.32
CA ASP A 15 -0.99 14.19 17.97
C ASP A 15 -1.98 13.76 16.87
N HIS A 16 -3.13 14.45 16.80
CA HIS A 16 -4.21 14.15 15.85
C HIS A 16 -4.62 15.36 15.01
N LEU A 17 -3.77 16.40 14.96
CA LEU A 17 -4.09 17.65 14.25
C LEU A 17 -2.91 18.10 13.38
N ILE A 18 -3.16 18.14 12.07
CA ILE A 18 -2.20 18.61 11.06
C ILE A 18 -2.83 19.79 10.33
N ARG A 19 -2.05 20.86 10.15
CA ARG A 19 -2.41 22.01 9.32
C ARG A 19 -1.62 21.96 8.02
N PHE A 20 -2.34 22.12 6.92
CA PHE A 20 -1.76 22.36 5.60
C PHE A 20 -2.00 23.81 5.21
N ARG A 21 -0.96 24.55 4.80
CA ARG A 21 -1.09 25.88 4.19
C ARG A 21 -0.71 25.80 2.73
N LEU A 22 -1.60 26.31 1.89
CA LEU A 22 -1.45 26.31 0.44
C LEU A 22 -1.10 27.72 -0.02
N THR A 23 -0.23 27.83 -1.02
CA THR A 23 0.16 29.11 -1.61
C THR A 23 -0.99 29.80 -2.35
N GLN A 24 -1.96 29.03 -2.81
CA GLN A 24 -3.18 29.51 -3.47
C GLN A 24 -4.36 28.57 -3.16
N PRO A 25 -5.61 29.07 -3.21
CA PRO A 25 -6.78 28.21 -3.06
C PRO A 25 -6.78 27.06 -4.09
N LEU A 26 -7.03 25.83 -3.62
CA LEU A 26 -7.06 24.64 -4.46
C LEU A 26 -8.19 23.70 -4.01
N ALA A 27 -9.31 23.71 -4.74
CA ALA A 27 -10.48 22.89 -4.41
C ALA A 27 -10.18 21.37 -4.43
N SER A 28 -9.29 20.93 -5.31
CA SER A 28 -8.89 19.52 -5.44
C SER A 28 -7.86 19.07 -4.39
N PHE A 29 -7.52 19.89 -3.40
CA PHE A 29 -6.51 19.52 -2.39
C PHE A 29 -6.90 18.25 -1.61
N LEU A 30 -8.19 18.04 -1.37
CA LEU A 30 -8.67 16.83 -0.69
C LEU A 30 -8.40 15.54 -1.47
N ASP A 31 -8.30 15.60 -2.80
CA ASP A 31 -7.93 14.44 -3.60
C ASP A 31 -6.44 14.11 -3.44
N ALA A 32 -5.59 15.11 -3.26
CA ALA A 32 -4.17 14.90 -2.99
C ALA A 32 -3.94 14.20 -1.64
N LEU A 33 -4.81 14.44 -0.65
CA LEU A 33 -4.76 13.79 0.67
C LEU A 33 -5.11 12.29 0.64
N ARG A 34 -5.55 11.74 -0.51
CA ARG A 34 -5.80 10.30 -0.67
C ARG A 34 -4.53 9.49 -0.90
N ILE A 35 -3.36 10.13 -0.99
CA ILE A 35 -2.08 9.42 -1.05
C ILE A 35 -1.87 8.56 0.20
N GLY A 36 -1.32 7.36 0.01
CA GLY A 36 -0.89 6.51 1.11
C GLY A 36 0.17 7.20 1.96
N ILE A 37 -0.04 7.21 3.28
CA ILE A 37 0.93 7.71 4.25
C ILE A 37 1.99 6.65 4.55
N LEU A 38 3.21 7.09 4.87
CA LEU A 38 4.32 6.22 5.23
C LEU A 38 4.58 6.27 6.75
N PRO A 39 4.90 5.14 7.40
CA PRO A 39 5.17 5.10 8.83
C PRO A 39 6.55 5.69 9.17
N ALA A 40 6.57 6.85 9.84
CA ALA A 40 7.81 7.51 10.24
C ALA A 40 8.72 6.58 11.05
N HIS A 41 8.20 5.86 12.04
CA HIS A 41 8.98 4.96 12.90
C HIS A 41 9.74 3.84 12.16
N ALA A 42 9.35 3.51 10.92
CA ALA A 42 9.99 2.45 10.14
C ALA A 42 10.94 3.00 9.05
N LEU A 43 10.86 4.30 8.75
CA LEU A 43 11.53 4.94 7.61
C LEU A 43 12.29 6.21 7.99
N GLU A 44 12.27 6.62 9.25
CA GLU A 44 13.03 7.75 9.76
C GLU A 44 14.52 7.58 9.45
N GLY A 45 15.16 8.68 9.03
CA GLY A 45 16.56 8.67 8.60
C GLY A 45 16.79 8.09 7.20
N THR A 46 15.78 7.53 6.51
CA THR A 46 15.92 7.02 5.15
C THR A 46 15.66 8.14 4.12
N PRO A 47 16.64 8.51 3.29
CA PRO A 47 16.43 9.48 2.23
C PRO A 47 15.45 8.97 1.18
N ALA A 48 14.66 9.87 0.58
CA ALA A 48 13.68 9.50 -0.45
C ALA A 48 14.28 8.71 -1.62
N ALA A 49 15.53 9.00 -2.00
CA ALA A 49 16.24 8.30 -3.07
C ALA A 49 16.55 6.83 -2.75
N GLN A 50 16.57 6.45 -1.48
CA GLN A 50 16.87 5.08 -1.03
C GLN A 50 15.62 4.25 -0.74
N LEU A 51 14.45 4.88 -0.66
CA LEU A 51 13.18 4.21 -0.34
C LEU A 51 12.86 3.05 -1.29
N ALA A 52 13.19 3.18 -2.58
CA ALA A 52 12.88 2.14 -3.57
C ALA A 52 13.55 0.78 -3.25
N ASN A 53 14.74 0.81 -2.65
CA ASN A 53 15.52 -0.39 -2.33
C ASN A 53 15.50 -0.72 -0.83
N HIS A 54 14.70 -0.01 -0.03
CA HIS A 54 14.68 -0.20 1.41
C HIS A 54 14.02 -1.55 1.78
N PRO A 55 14.57 -2.31 2.75
CA PRO A 55 14.02 -3.61 3.16
C PRO A 55 12.55 -3.56 3.61
N PHE A 56 12.07 -2.40 4.05
CA PHE A 56 10.66 -2.15 4.36
C PHE A 56 9.71 -2.60 3.24
N ASN A 57 10.12 -2.50 1.97
CA ASN A 57 9.29 -2.88 0.83
C ASN A 57 9.01 -4.40 0.78
N LEU A 58 9.79 -5.22 1.47
CA LEU A 58 9.58 -6.67 1.60
C LEU A 58 8.69 -7.04 2.80
N SER A 59 8.45 -6.11 3.71
CA SER A 59 7.58 -6.29 4.88
C SER A 59 6.92 -4.96 5.26
N PRO A 60 6.07 -4.38 4.40
CA PRO A 60 5.55 -3.04 4.57
C PRO A 60 4.55 -3.00 5.73
N ILE A 61 4.62 -1.91 6.50
CA ILE A 61 3.64 -1.60 7.56
C ILE A 61 2.72 -0.52 7.01
N GLY A 62 1.44 -0.85 6.88
CA GLY A 62 0.42 0.05 6.34
C GLY A 62 -0.76 0.25 7.28
N THR A 63 -1.64 1.17 6.91
CA THR A 63 -2.90 1.47 7.59
C THR A 63 -4.13 0.98 6.81
N GLY A 64 -3.92 0.19 5.76
CA GLY A 64 -4.97 -0.35 4.90
C GLY A 64 -5.63 -1.62 5.45
N PRO A 65 -6.75 -2.05 4.84
CA PRO A 65 -7.52 -3.21 5.26
C PRO A 65 -6.78 -4.54 5.12
N TYR A 66 -5.84 -4.63 4.18
CA TYR A 66 -4.99 -5.80 3.98
C TYR A 66 -3.53 -5.44 4.23
N GLN A 67 -2.79 -6.39 4.78
CA GLN A 67 -1.35 -6.31 4.97
C GLN A 67 -0.66 -7.46 4.25
N LEU A 68 0.62 -7.26 3.91
CA LEU A 68 1.45 -8.33 3.38
C LEU A 68 1.58 -9.44 4.43
N GLU A 69 1.26 -10.67 4.03
CA GLU A 69 1.46 -11.88 4.81
C GLU A 69 2.75 -12.59 4.39
N ALA A 70 2.96 -12.77 3.08
CA ALA A 70 4.16 -13.39 2.55
C ALA A 70 4.45 -12.95 1.10
N LEU A 71 5.73 -13.02 0.74
CA LEU A 71 6.21 -13.01 -0.64
C LEU A 71 6.83 -14.38 -0.91
N ARG A 72 6.36 -15.07 -1.95
CA ARG A 72 6.94 -16.34 -2.41
C ARG A 72 7.74 -16.07 -3.66
N ALA A 73 8.99 -16.50 -3.64
CA ALA A 73 9.88 -16.43 -4.79
C ALA A 73 10.22 -17.83 -5.29
N ASN A 74 10.47 -17.94 -6.59
CA ASN A 74 11.00 -19.17 -7.18
C ASN A 74 12.49 -19.36 -6.91
N THR A 75 13.04 -20.44 -7.44
CA THR A 75 14.46 -20.79 -7.32
C THR A 75 15.41 -19.71 -7.85
N ASN A 76 14.94 -18.84 -8.76
CA ASN A 76 15.71 -17.72 -9.30
C ASN A 76 15.50 -16.40 -8.53
N ALA A 77 14.94 -16.46 -7.32
CA ALA A 77 14.62 -15.31 -6.47
C ALA A 77 13.63 -14.29 -7.09
N THR A 78 12.85 -14.70 -8.09
CA THR A 78 11.78 -13.88 -8.67
C THR A 78 10.50 -14.12 -7.89
N ILE A 79 9.83 -13.05 -7.45
CA ILE A 79 8.55 -13.14 -6.72
C ILE A 79 7.47 -13.64 -7.68
N GLU A 80 6.82 -14.75 -7.31
CA GLU A 80 5.72 -15.35 -8.07
C GLU A 80 4.37 -15.19 -7.36
N THR A 81 4.38 -15.06 -6.03
CA THR A 81 3.13 -14.91 -5.26
C THR A 81 3.27 -13.81 -4.21
N VAL A 82 2.26 -12.95 -4.15
CA VAL A 82 2.06 -11.96 -3.08
C VAL A 82 0.82 -12.35 -2.29
N GLU A 83 1.02 -12.80 -1.06
CA GLU A 83 -0.06 -13.18 -0.15
C GLU A 83 -0.39 -11.98 0.75
N LEU A 84 -1.66 -11.55 0.71
CA LEU A 84 -2.22 -10.56 1.61
C LEU A 84 -3.22 -11.21 2.54
N ARG A 85 -3.30 -10.69 3.76
CA ARG A 85 -4.36 -11.04 4.73
C ARG A 85 -5.00 -9.79 5.29
N VAL A 86 -6.23 -9.92 5.78
CA VAL A 86 -6.87 -8.80 6.50
C VAL A 86 -5.98 -8.38 7.68
N SER A 87 -5.72 -7.07 7.77
CA SER A 87 -4.85 -6.49 8.79
C SER A 87 -5.53 -6.53 10.17
N PRO A 88 -4.90 -7.14 11.20
CA PRO A 88 -5.41 -7.09 12.55
C PRO A 88 -5.47 -5.67 13.10
N ASN A 89 -4.53 -4.81 12.69
CA ASN A 89 -4.48 -3.41 13.10
C ASN A 89 -5.66 -2.64 12.51
N TYR A 90 -6.02 -2.91 11.26
CA TYR A 90 -7.20 -2.31 10.65
C TYR A 90 -8.50 -2.80 11.32
N ARG A 91 -8.58 -4.08 11.72
CA ARG A 91 -9.73 -4.64 12.44
C ARG A 91 -10.01 -4.00 13.81
N GLN A 92 -9.04 -3.35 14.41
CA GLN A 92 -9.23 -2.61 15.66
C GLN A 92 -10.01 -1.31 15.47
N ARG A 93 -10.13 -0.82 14.23
CA ARG A 93 -10.85 0.42 13.91
C ARG A 93 -12.36 0.17 13.83
N PRO A 94 -13.21 1.14 14.20
CA PRO A 94 -14.66 1.01 14.06
C PRO A 94 -15.10 0.60 12.65
N GLU A 95 -14.52 1.20 11.61
CA GLU A 95 -14.80 0.88 10.20
C GLU A 95 -14.27 -0.49 9.75
N GLY A 96 -13.34 -1.08 10.50
CA GLY A 96 -12.72 -2.37 10.20
C GLY A 96 -13.26 -3.53 11.02
N GLN A 97 -14.33 -3.37 11.80
CA GLN A 97 -14.84 -4.50 12.61
C GLN A 97 -15.60 -5.54 11.77
N GLN A 98 -16.14 -5.14 10.61
CA GLN A 98 -17.01 -5.95 9.76
C GLN A 98 -16.71 -5.67 8.28
N GLY A 99 -17.25 -6.49 7.37
CA GLY A 99 -17.19 -6.23 5.92
C GLY A 99 -16.04 -6.92 5.16
N PHE A 100 -15.29 -7.82 5.80
CA PHE A 100 -14.31 -8.66 5.11
C PHE A 100 -14.91 -10.00 4.72
N ALA A 101 -15.46 -10.08 3.52
CA ALA A 101 -15.90 -11.37 2.95
C ALA A 101 -14.71 -12.26 2.55
N ILE A 102 -13.52 -11.67 2.40
CA ILE A 102 -12.29 -12.34 1.95
C ILE A 102 -11.23 -12.13 3.04
N ASP A 103 -10.74 -13.21 3.64
CA ASP A 103 -9.71 -13.13 4.68
C ASP A 103 -8.29 -13.04 4.12
N ARG A 104 -8.07 -13.65 2.95
CA ARG A 104 -6.77 -13.74 2.26
C ARG A 104 -6.93 -13.48 0.77
N ILE A 105 -6.00 -12.74 0.20
CA ILE A 105 -5.91 -12.48 -1.23
C ILE A 105 -4.54 -12.94 -1.70
N HIS A 106 -4.50 -13.82 -2.69
CA HIS A 106 -3.25 -14.29 -3.27
C HIS A 106 -3.14 -13.71 -4.68
N PHE A 107 -2.14 -12.86 -4.91
CA PHE A 107 -1.79 -12.43 -6.25
C PHE A 107 -0.74 -13.37 -6.80
N GLN A 108 -1.13 -14.16 -7.79
CA GLN A 108 -0.20 -14.95 -8.58
C GLN A 108 0.29 -14.10 -9.76
N ILE A 109 1.61 -13.98 -9.89
CA ILE A 109 2.27 -13.21 -10.95
C ILE A 109 2.59 -14.17 -12.09
N TYR A 110 2.19 -13.78 -13.30
CA TYR A 110 2.46 -14.50 -14.53
C TYR A 110 3.29 -13.65 -15.48
N GLU A 111 4.09 -14.31 -16.33
CA GLU A 111 4.98 -13.62 -17.29
C GLU A 111 4.21 -12.90 -18.41
N SER A 112 2.99 -13.33 -18.70
CA SER A 112 2.14 -12.72 -19.71
C SER A 112 0.66 -12.82 -19.36
N PHE A 113 -0.13 -11.94 -19.98
CA PHE A 113 -1.58 -11.94 -19.85
C PHE A 113 -2.21 -13.24 -20.38
N ASP A 114 -1.68 -13.82 -21.46
CA ASP A 114 -2.21 -15.06 -22.03
C ASP A 114 -2.13 -16.23 -21.04
N VAL A 115 -1.02 -16.34 -20.31
CA VAL A 115 -0.84 -17.37 -19.27
C VAL A 115 -1.80 -17.12 -18.10
N ALA A 116 -1.95 -15.87 -17.68
CA ALA A 116 -2.91 -15.51 -16.62
C ALA A 116 -4.36 -15.82 -17.04
N LEU A 117 -4.73 -15.56 -18.29
CA LEU A 117 -6.05 -15.85 -18.83
C LEU A 117 -6.32 -17.36 -18.87
N GLN A 118 -5.34 -18.17 -19.27
CA GLN A 118 -5.44 -19.63 -19.21
C GLN A 118 -5.62 -20.12 -17.77
N ALA A 119 -4.87 -19.56 -16.82
CA ALA A 119 -5.02 -19.88 -15.39
C ALA A 119 -6.43 -19.53 -14.88
N PHE A 120 -6.99 -18.38 -15.26
CA PHE A 120 -8.36 -18.01 -14.91
C PHE A 120 -9.40 -18.97 -15.54
N GLN A 121 -9.27 -19.25 -16.84
CA GLN A 121 -10.19 -20.15 -17.56
C GLN A 121 -10.17 -21.59 -17.02
N SER A 122 -9.03 -22.04 -16.50
CA SER A 122 -8.87 -23.35 -15.86
C SER A 122 -9.24 -23.37 -14.37
N GLY A 123 -9.65 -22.23 -13.79
CA GLY A 123 -10.01 -22.10 -12.38
C GLY A 123 -8.81 -22.08 -11.42
N GLY A 124 -7.59 -21.85 -11.92
CA GLY A 124 -6.38 -21.68 -11.11
C GLY A 124 -6.29 -20.34 -10.38
N VAL A 125 -7.04 -19.32 -10.84
CA VAL A 125 -7.22 -18.03 -10.15
C VAL A 125 -8.68 -17.58 -10.23
N ASP A 126 -9.14 -16.83 -9.23
CA ASP A 126 -10.53 -16.36 -9.13
C ASP A 126 -10.81 -15.09 -9.96
N GLY A 127 -9.76 -14.39 -10.41
CA GLY A 127 -9.89 -13.14 -11.16
C GLY A 127 -8.57 -12.65 -11.74
N LEU A 128 -8.67 -11.62 -12.58
CA LEU A 128 -7.55 -10.91 -13.20
C LEU A 128 -7.55 -9.46 -12.71
N ALA A 129 -6.37 -8.88 -12.54
CA ALA A 129 -6.15 -7.52 -12.03
C ALA A 129 -5.32 -6.67 -13.00
#